data_AF-A0A0F9IA85-F1
#
_entry.id   AF-A0A0F9IA85-F1
#
_cell.length_a   1.000
_cell.length_b   1.000
_cell.length_c   1.000
_cell.angle_alpha   90.00
_cell.angle_beta   90.00
_cell.angle_gamma   90.00
#
_symmetry.space_group_name_H-M   'P 1'
#
loop_
_entity.id
_entity.type
_entity.pdbx_description
1 polymer ?
#
loop_
_entity_poly.entity_id
_entity_poly.type
_entity_poly.pdbx_seq_one_letter_code
_entity_poly.pdbx_strand_id
1 'polypeptide(L)'
;MGYDFKIEMTGFGEITDKISSFQIIDSIEQYAREMTLNIEDSVFYDSLDFSAITSDPEITISTKISDSWVQQGQFFIERPTLAIEKDSSRIQSVWGRSKIAKLNQPFAGKVNKVWSTYTTFYTIAEEMCDLGGITWDSSLCEPNEYAIYAYSYSAEYIYPIEVIAELASFVGGKVITDKDDNLRIVKYKYTATGPRWEIIDDDIISINESPEWPEFGNRIRITPTGNLAGYQIGLSIEDQCLPANGSARARMVAQVIDSDGVGVNEVIVDWTHDGSAATFRDGAISVTRQLLVSNYETEATSFYKFDLPFIPAVIDHVYTASDRARSTDYASGGYSIDGSTITLTDKLPHCDSSIIVEYKIDGGALNYLISGTSSEDVTVTASADGEEATGIVYVDNPCTCPITISLEAAPSTFYRYEVCQLLVYAEEQGPVTDGKRVYMSIGGATYQKGALSWDLAKLGTVRMQYESSTISSDISGLVQCNVSKYISSVTAVYLDDGNGEPTGSNLYSSHSGKLITLTSGTAGEALLVDYTIQGAALNWFIATEDNVITAAESATVIGQEVVCAVIPTTNEKS
;
A
#
# COMPACT_ATOMS: atom_id res chain seq x y z
N MET A 1 7.37 -34.73 -50.09
CA MET A 1 7.44 -35.10 -48.66
C MET A 1 8.90 -35.01 -48.28
N GLY A 2 9.30 -33.91 -47.64
CA GLY A 2 10.71 -33.54 -47.43
C GLY A 2 11.22 -33.73 -46.00
N TYR A 3 10.45 -34.43 -45.16
CA TYR A 3 10.78 -34.73 -43.78
C TYR A 3 10.77 -36.23 -43.57
N ASP A 4 11.83 -36.72 -42.95
CA ASP A 4 12.07 -38.11 -42.61
C ASP A 4 13.01 -38.13 -41.40
N PHE A 5 13.14 -39.27 -40.72
CA PHE A 5 14.10 -39.43 -39.63
C PHE A 5 14.91 -40.71 -39.82
N LYS A 6 16.12 -40.70 -39.27
CA LYS A 6 17.04 -41.82 -39.33
C LYS A 6 17.65 -42.00 -37.95
N ILE A 7 17.64 -43.23 -37.46
CA ILE A 7 18.19 -43.56 -36.14
C ILE A 7 19.21 -44.67 -36.31
N GLU A 8 20.43 -44.38 -35.86
CA GLU A 8 21.55 -45.32 -35.91
C GLU A 8 21.97 -45.68 -34.49
N MET A 9 22.19 -46.96 -34.25
CA MET A 9 22.71 -47.47 -32.99
C MET A 9 24.04 -48.17 -33.20
N THR A 10 25.04 -47.81 -32.39
CA THR A 10 26.36 -48.43 -32.38
C THR A 10 26.24 -49.95 -32.21
N GLY A 11 26.90 -50.71 -33.08
CA GLY A 11 26.84 -52.18 -33.09
C GLY A 11 25.67 -52.80 -33.86
N PHE A 12 24.60 -52.04 -34.12
CA PHE A 12 23.40 -52.52 -34.84
C PHE A 12 23.18 -51.84 -36.20
N GLY A 13 23.79 -50.68 -36.42
CA GLY A 13 23.60 -49.89 -37.64
C GLY A 13 22.30 -49.07 -37.60
N GLU A 14 21.66 -48.90 -38.74
CA GLU A 14 20.37 -48.21 -38.81
C GLU A 14 19.25 -49.08 -38.23
N ILE A 15 18.45 -48.49 -37.34
CA ILE A 15 17.35 -49.14 -36.62
C ILE A 15 16.02 -48.40 -36.81
N THR A 16 15.93 -47.48 -37.77
CA THR A 16 14.77 -46.62 -38.02
C THR A 16 13.45 -47.41 -38.13
N ASP A 17 13.49 -48.58 -38.77
CA ASP A 17 12.34 -49.48 -38.97
C ASP A 17 11.82 -50.14 -37.68
N LYS A 18 12.58 -50.04 -36.59
CA LYS A 18 12.24 -50.59 -35.26
C LYS A 18 11.67 -49.55 -34.32
N ILE A 19 11.63 -48.28 -34.73
CA ILE A 19 11.26 -47.14 -33.89
C ILE A 19 9.88 -46.64 -34.27
N SER A 20 8.98 -46.58 -33.30
CA SER A 20 7.64 -46.00 -33.49
C SER A 20 7.66 -44.47 -33.40
N SER A 21 8.44 -43.93 -32.47
CA SER A 21 8.56 -42.50 -32.23
C SER A 21 9.80 -42.17 -31.39
N PHE A 22 10.23 -40.92 -31.42
CA PHE A 22 11.28 -40.40 -30.57
C PHE A 22 10.95 -38.98 -30.12
N GLN A 23 11.57 -38.55 -29.04
CA GLN A 23 11.52 -37.19 -28.52
C GLN A 23 12.93 -36.76 -28.13
N ILE A 24 13.31 -35.54 -28.51
CA ILE A 24 14.50 -34.87 -28.00
C ILE A 24 14.05 -33.62 -27.25
N ILE A 25 14.44 -33.51 -25.98
CA ILE A 25 14.18 -32.35 -25.14
C ILE A 25 15.48 -31.55 -25.05
N ASP A 26 15.37 -30.27 -25.40
CA ASP A 26 16.42 -29.27 -25.22
C ASP A 26 15.82 -28.15 -24.36
N SER A 27 16.13 -28.17 -23.07
CA SER A 27 15.57 -27.25 -22.08
C SER A 27 16.64 -26.31 -21.54
N ILE A 28 16.25 -25.06 -21.29
CA ILE A 28 17.08 -24.08 -20.59
C ILE A 28 17.48 -24.53 -19.18
N GLU A 29 16.67 -25.37 -18.55
CA GLU A 29 16.87 -25.85 -17.17
C GLU A 29 17.78 -27.08 -17.10
N GLN A 30 18.06 -27.70 -18.25
CA GLN A 30 18.87 -28.91 -18.34
C GLN A 30 20.19 -28.60 -19.05
N TYR A 31 21.30 -29.04 -18.46
CA TYR A 31 22.62 -28.83 -19.05
C TYR A 31 22.91 -29.77 -20.23
N ALA A 32 22.23 -30.92 -20.28
CA ALA A 32 22.33 -31.93 -21.32
C ALA A 32 20.98 -32.12 -22.00
N ARG A 33 21.00 -32.52 -23.27
CA ARG A 33 19.79 -32.81 -24.04
C ARG A 33 19.34 -34.23 -23.71
N GLU A 34 18.04 -34.43 -23.58
CA GLU A 34 17.46 -35.70 -23.22
C GLU A 34 16.74 -36.33 -24.40
N MET A 35 16.89 -37.64 -24.55
CA MET A 35 16.22 -38.42 -25.57
C MET A 35 15.29 -39.43 -24.90
N THR A 36 14.09 -39.56 -25.45
CA THR A 36 13.21 -40.71 -25.25
C THR A 36 12.97 -41.38 -26.59
N LEU A 37 13.14 -42.71 -26.65
CA LEU A 37 13.01 -43.49 -27.88
C LEU A 37 12.06 -44.66 -27.65
N ASN A 38 10.95 -44.67 -28.39
CA ASN A 38 9.93 -45.72 -28.31
C ASN A 38 10.20 -46.80 -29.37
N ILE A 39 10.57 -47.99 -28.92
CA ILE A 39 10.94 -49.13 -29.74
C ILE A 39 9.70 -50.02 -29.94
N GLU A 40 9.30 -50.24 -31.19
CA GLU A 40 8.16 -51.10 -31.54
C GLU A 40 8.55 -52.58 -31.62
N ASP A 41 9.79 -52.85 -32.04
CA ASP A 41 10.32 -54.22 -32.12
C ASP A 41 10.69 -54.75 -30.72
N SER A 42 9.77 -55.53 -30.15
CA SER A 42 9.96 -56.18 -28.86
C SER A 42 11.17 -57.09 -28.76
N VAL A 43 11.54 -57.79 -29.84
CA VAL A 43 12.70 -58.69 -29.85
C VAL A 43 13.98 -57.88 -29.79
N PHE A 44 14.01 -56.75 -30.51
CA PHE A 44 15.12 -55.82 -30.44
C PHE A 44 15.22 -55.15 -29.06
N TYR A 45 14.11 -54.67 -28.49
CA TYR A 45 14.11 -54.09 -27.15
C TYR A 45 14.65 -55.06 -26.09
N ASP A 46 14.18 -56.31 -26.11
CA ASP A 46 14.62 -57.35 -25.17
C ASP A 46 16.10 -57.75 -25.37
N SER A 47 16.71 -57.39 -26.51
CA SER A 47 18.13 -57.61 -26.79
C SER A 47 19.06 -56.52 -26.23
N LEU A 48 18.50 -55.40 -25.77
CA LEU A 48 19.27 -54.31 -25.20
C LEU A 48 19.78 -54.66 -23.80
N ASP A 49 21.04 -54.32 -23.53
CA ASP A 49 21.66 -54.51 -22.22
C ASP A 49 21.60 -53.21 -21.41
N PHE A 50 20.84 -53.23 -20.32
CA PHE A 50 20.72 -52.11 -19.38
C PHE A 50 21.55 -52.32 -18.10
N SER A 51 22.39 -53.36 -18.05
CA SER A 51 23.18 -53.68 -16.86
C SER A 51 24.33 -52.70 -16.62
N ALA A 52 24.81 -52.04 -17.67
CA ALA A 52 25.83 -51.00 -17.61
C ALA A 52 25.57 -49.95 -18.69
N ILE A 53 25.90 -48.70 -18.37
CA ILE A 53 25.89 -47.62 -19.34
C ILE A 53 27.25 -47.60 -20.02
N THR A 54 27.26 -47.48 -21.34
CA THR A 54 28.48 -47.44 -22.14
C THR A 54 29.32 -46.20 -21.89
N SER A 55 30.60 -46.27 -22.26
CA SER A 55 31.51 -45.14 -22.15
C SER A 55 31.21 -44.02 -23.14
N ASP A 56 30.49 -44.30 -24.23
CA ASP A 56 30.21 -43.36 -25.31
C ASP A 56 28.75 -43.46 -25.78
N PRO A 57 28.17 -42.36 -26.30
CA PRO A 57 26.80 -42.36 -26.82
C PRO A 57 26.59 -43.46 -27.88
N GLU A 58 25.46 -44.15 -27.80
CA GLU A 58 25.17 -45.29 -28.68
C GLU A 58 24.19 -44.94 -29.78
N ILE A 59 23.29 -43.98 -29.54
CA ILE A 59 22.23 -43.62 -30.48
C ILE A 59 22.57 -42.30 -31.15
N THR A 60 22.54 -42.27 -32.47
CA THR A 60 22.58 -41.03 -33.27
C THR A 60 21.23 -40.83 -33.93
N ILE A 61 20.62 -39.68 -33.70
CA ILE A 61 19.34 -39.29 -34.33
C ILE A 61 19.63 -38.25 -35.40
N SER A 62 19.11 -38.46 -36.60
CA SER A 62 19.15 -37.51 -37.71
C SER A 62 17.76 -37.25 -38.26
N THR A 63 17.49 -36.02 -38.66
CA THR A 63 16.26 -35.65 -39.37
C THR A 63 16.60 -35.13 -40.76
N LYS A 64 15.73 -35.40 -41.72
CA LYS A 64 15.86 -34.92 -43.08
C LYS A 64 15.24 -33.53 -43.17
N ILE A 65 16.05 -32.56 -43.60
CA ILE A 65 15.60 -31.21 -43.93
C ILE A 65 15.81 -31.05 -45.44
N SER A 66 14.70 -31.02 -46.18
CA SER A 66 14.69 -31.05 -47.65
C SER A 66 15.32 -32.35 -48.18
N ASP A 67 16.57 -32.30 -48.67
CA ASP A 67 17.30 -33.45 -49.22
C ASP A 67 18.54 -33.85 -48.41
N SER A 68 18.80 -33.16 -47.30
CA SER A 68 19.99 -33.38 -46.47
C SER A 68 19.62 -33.98 -45.11
N TRP A 69 20.39 -35.00 -44.70
CA TRP A 69 20.34 -35.51 -43.33
C TRP A 69 21.10 -34.58 -42.39
N VAL A 70 20.44 -34.13 -41.34
CA VAL A 70 21.01 -33.27 -40.31
C VAL A 70 20.97 -34.02 -38.99
N GLN A 71 22.15 -34.26 -38.41
CA GLN A 71 22.26 -34.84 -37.08
C GLN A 71 21.60 -33.92 -36.05
N GLN A 72 20.76 -34.52 -35.21
CA GLN A 72 20.04 -33.87 -34.13
C GLN A 72 20.67 -34.13 -32.77
N GLY A 73 21.57 -35.11 -32.64
CA GLY A 73 22.35 -35.36 -31.42
C GLY A 73 22.79 -36.82 -31.31
N GLN A 74 23.71 -37.08 -30.37
CA GLN A 74 24.07 -38.43 -29.93
C GLN A 74 23.69 -38.62 -28.47
N PHE A 75 23.17 -39.80 -28.11
CA PHE A 75 22.62 -40.08 -26.80
C PHE A 75 23.08 -41.41 -26.23
N PHE A 76 23.27 -41.46 -24.92
CA PHE A 76 23.43 -42.71 -24.18
C PHE A 76 22.10 -43.45 -24.06
N ILE A 77 22.16 -44.76 -23.85
CA ILE A 77 21.04 -45.54 -23.34
C ILE A 77 21.29 -45.73 -21.85
N GLU A 78 20.64 -44.95 -21.00
CA GLU A 78 20.92 -44.97 -19.56
C GLU A 78 19.98 -45.89 -18.79
N ARG A 79 18.70 -45.90 -19.16
CA ARG A 79 17.68 -46.69 -18.49
C ARG A 79 16.44 -46.87 -19.36
N PRO A 80 15.63 -47.92 -19.11
CA PRO A 80 14.28 -48.00 -19.63
C PRO A 80 13.42 -46.85 -19.05
N THR A 81 12.48 -46.35 -19.84
CA THR A 81 11.54 -45.32 -19.39
C THR A 81 10.50 -45.96 -18.46
N LEU A 82 10.35 -45.44 -17.24
CA LEU A 82 9.33 -45.91 -16.28
C LEU A 82 7.98 -45.26 -16.63
N ALA A 83 7.11 -45.98 -17.34
CA ALA A 83 5.71 -45.59 -17.47
C ALA A 83 4.84 -46.37 -16.46
N ILE A 84 4.23 -45.67 -15.51
CA ILE A 84 3.13 -46.20 -14.68
C ILE A 84 1.82 -45.77 -15.36
N GLU A 85 1.39 -46.50 -16.37
CA GLU A 85 0.02 -46.41 -16.85
C GLU A 85 -0.78 -47.63 -16.37
N LYS A 86 -1.99 -47.38 -15.86
CA LYS A 86 -2.91 -48.41 -15.38
C LYS A 86 -3.46 -49.32 -16.49
N ASP A 87 -3.26 -48.97 -17.76
CA ASP A 87 -3.75 -49.72 -18.93
C ASP A 87 -2.60 -50.33 -19.76
N SER A 88 -2.01 -51.38 -19.21
CA SER A 88 -1.52 -52.63 -19.85
C SER A 88 -0.86 -52.71 -21.26
N SER A 89 -0.41 -51.64 -21.92
CA SER A 89 0.63 -51.77 -22.96
C SER A 89 1.99 -51.39 -22.36
N ARG A 90 2.91 -52.36 -22.23
CA ARG A 90 4.31 -52.06 -21.89
C ARG A 90 4.87 -51.13 -22.97
N ILE A 91 5.03 -49.85 -22.67
CA ILE A 91 5.75 -48.93 -23.56
C ILE A 91 7.22 -49.34 -23.50
N GLN A 92 7.71 -49.97 -24.56
CA GLN A 92 9.11 -50.36 -24.73
C GLN A 92 9.92 -49.12 -25.11
N SER A 93 10.26 -48.33 -24.10
CA SER A 93 10.97 -47.07 -24.29
C SER A 93 12.29 -47.04 -23.55
N VAL A 94 13.26 -46.33 -24.12
CA VAL A 94 14.55 -46.05 -23.52
C VAL A 94 14.75 -44.55 -23.37
N TRP A 95 15.43 -44.16 -22.29
CA TRP A 95 15.79 -42.78 -22.00
C TRP A 95 17.30 -42.65 -21.83
N GLY A 96 17.84 -41.52 -22.26
CA GLY A 96 19.21 -41.14 -21.93
C GLY A 96 19.56 -39.72 -22.35
N ARG A 97 20.76 -39.29 -21.97
CA ARG A 97 21.24 -37.92 -22.16
C ARG A 97 22.31 -37.83 -23.25
N SER A 98 22.58 -36.61 -23.70
CA SER A 98 23.67 -36.29 -24.62
C SER A 98 25.05 -36.47 -23.98
N LYS A 99 26.12 -36.33 -24.77
CA LYS A 99 27.49 -36.61 -24.35
C LYS A 99 27.92 -35.83 -23.10
N ILE A 100 27.41 -34.62 -22.91
CA ILE A 100 27.74 -33.75 -21.77
C ILE A 100 27.30 -34.34 -20.43
N ALA A 101 26.41 -35.35 -20.43
CA ALA A 101 26.11 -36.16 -19.23
C ALA A 101 27.36 -36.77 -18.57
N LYS A 102 28.46 -36.97 -19.32
CA LYS A 102 29.75 -37.42 -18.78
C LYS A 102 30.29 -36.55 -17.63
N LEU A 103 29.84 -35.31 -17.50
CA LEU A 103 30.25 -34.37 -16.45
C LEU A 103 29.38 -34.46 -15.18
N ASN A 104 28.45 -35.41 -15.10
CA ASN A 104 27.55 -35.61 -13.97
C ASN A 104 27.37 -37.11 -13.66
N GLN A 105 26.60 -37.44 -12.62
CA GLN A 105 26.15 -38.79 -12.34
C GLN A 105 25.44 -39.40 -13.56
N PRO A 106 25.67 -40.69 -13.89
CA PRO A 106 26.54 -41.65 -13.18
C PRO A 106 27.99 -41.70 -13.66
N PHE A 107 28.38 -40.85 -14.61
CA PHE A 107 29.67 -40.94 -15.30
C PHE A 107 30.82 -40.28 -14.54
N ALA A 108 30.58 -39.11 -13.94
CA ALA A 108 31.60 -38.34 -13.24
C ALA A 108 31.63 -38.63 -11.74
N GLY A 109 32.83 -38.57 -11.16
CA GLY A 109 33.02 -38.43 -9.72
C GLY A 109 32.82 -36.98 -9.28
N LYS A 110 32.49 -36.79 -8.00
CA LYS A 110 32.40 -35.46 -7.39
C LYS A 110 33.79 -34.87 -7.15
N VAL A 111 33.93 -33.58 -7.43
CA VAL A 111 35.14 -32.78 -7.24
C VAL A 111 35.17 -32.23 -5.82
N ASN A 112 36.32 -32.35 -5.17
CA ASN A 112 36.62 -31.71 -3.89
C ASN A 112 37.98 -31.03 -3.99
N LYS A 113 38.01 -29.72 -4.27
CA LYS A 113 39.23 -28.97 -4.60
C LYS A 113 39.12 -27.50 -4.23
N VAL A 114 40.20 -26.94 -3.70
CA VAL A 114 40.40 -25.48 -3.52
C VAL A 114 41.45 -25.02 -4.52
N TRP A 115 41.16 -24.01 -5.34
CA TRP A 115 42.14 -23.42 -6.25
C TRP A 115 43.01 -22.42 -5.48
N SER A 116 44.17 -22.89 -5.01
CA SER A 116 45.11 -22.13 -4.17
C SER A 116 46.03 -21.18 -4.93
N THR A 117 45.96 -21.18 -6.26
CA THR A 117 46.70 -20.28 -7.16
C THR A 117 45.74 -19.46 -7.99
N TYR A 118 46.18 -18.29 -8.44
CA TYR A 118 45.46 -17.49 -9.43
C TYR A 118 45.17 -18.33 -10.68
N THR A 119 43.92 -18.31 -11.15
CA THR A 119 43.45 -19.04 -12.34
C THR A 119 42.35 -18.23 -13.03
N THR A 120 41.72 -18.79 -14.05
CA THR A 120 40.58 -18.17 -14.75
C THR A 120 39.40 -19.11 -14.81
N PHE A 121 38.21 -18.54 -15.03
CA PHE A 121 36.99 -19.30 -15.26
C PHE A 121 37.17 -20.36 -16.36
N TYR A 122 37.73 -19.99 -17.51
CA TYR A 122 37.94 -20.91 -18.62
C TYR A 122 38.95 -22.01 -18.31
N THR A 123 40.01 -21.70 -17.56
CA THR A 123 40.96 -22.72 -17.11
C THR A 123 40.28 -23.75 -16.19
N ILE A 124 39.41 -23.31 -15.27
CA ILE A 124 38.64 -24.25 -14.44
C ILE A 124 37.65 -25.04 -15.29
N ALA A 125 36.94 -24.40 -16.23
CA ALA A 125 35.98 -25.09 -17.09
C ALA A 125 36.65 -26.15 -17.97
N GLU A 126 37.82 -25.85 -18.54
CA GLU A 126 38.65 -26.81 -19.26
C GLU A 126 39.05 -28.00 -18.37
N GLU A 127 39.55 -27.72 -17.15
CA GLU A 127 39.88 -28.75 -16.17
C GLU A 127 38.69 -29.66 -15.86
N MET A 128 37.49 -29.09 -15.69
CA MET A 128 36.27 -29.85 -15.40
C MET A 128 35.81 -30.68 -16.61
N CYS A 129 35.91 -30.14 -17.82
CA CYS A 129 35.61 -30.84 -19.08
C CYS A 129 36.56 -32.05 -19.29
N ASP A 130 37.84 -31.88 -18.99
CA ASP A 130 38.85 -32.93 -19.09
C ASP A 130 38.52 -34.14 -18.20
N LEU A 131 37.97 -33.90 -16.99
CA LEU A 131 37.53 -34.99 -16.09
C LEU A 131 36.47 -35.90 -16.71
N GLY A 132 35.62 -35.37 -17.60
CA GLY A 132 34.60 -36.12 -18.35
C GLY A 132 35.01 -36.52 -19.77
N GLY A 133 36.25 -36.22 -20.20
CA GLY A 133 36.69 -36.44 -21.57
C GLY A 133 35.90 -35.62 -22.60
N ILE A 134 35.46 -34.42 -22.22
CA ILE A 134 34.78 -33.47 -23.10
C ILE A 134 35.79 -32.46 -23.61
N THR A 135 35.79 -32.20 -24.92
CA THR A 135 36.63 -31.15 -25.50
C THR A 135 36.05 -29.79 -25.15
N TRP A 136 36.83 -28.97 -24.43
CA TRP A 136 36.47 -27.59 -24.14
C TRP A 136 36.78 -26.68 -25.32
N ASP A 137 35.82 -25.83 -25.69
CA ASP A 137 35.99 -24.79 -26.71
C ASP A 137 35.44 -23.45 -26.19
N SER A 138 36.36 -22.56 -25.81
CA SER A 138 36.01 -21.24 -25.29
C SER A 138 35.36 -20.32 -26.33
N SER A 139 35.51 -20.60 -27.63
CA SER A 139 34.89 -19.81 -28.71
C SER A 139 33.36 -20.01 -28.78
N LEU A 140 32.86 -21.08 -28.17
CA LEU A 140 31.43 -21.39 -28.11
C LEU A 140 30.72 -20.78 -26.90
N CYS A 141 31.46 -20.04 -26.06
CA CYS A 141 30.98 -19.39 -24.84
C CYS A 141 30.73 -17.89 -25.05
N GLU A 142 29.58 -17.39 -24.58
CA GLU A 142 29.20 -15.97 -24.67
C GLU A 142 29.77 -15.07 -23.55
N PRO A 143 29.92 -15.52 -22.28
CA PRO A 143 30.57 -14.70 -21.27
C PRO A 143 32.04 -14.46 -21.56
N ASN A 144 32.57 -13.32 -21.11
CA ASN A 144 34.01 -13.09 -21.19
C ASN A 144 34.72 -13.89 -20.10
N GLU A 145 35.95 -14.29 -20.37
CA GLU A 145 36.85 -14.85 -19.36
C GLU A 145 37.04 -13.87 -18.21
N TYR A 146 37.10 -14.39 -16.98
CA TYR A 146 37.36 -13.59 -15.78
C TYR A 146 38.33 -14.31 -14.84
N ALA A 147 39.02 -13.51 -14.02
CA ALA A 147 40.00 -13.98 -13.07
C ALA A 147 39.36 -14.61 -11.84
N ILE A 148 39.95 -15.71 -11.37
CA ILE A 148 39.63 -16.36 -10.10
C ILE A 148 40.89 -16.28 -9.24
N TYR A 149 40.81 -15.52 -8.15
CA TYR A 149 41.94 -15.31 -7.27
C TYR A 149 42.23 -16.57 -6.43
N ALA A 150 43.48 -16.70 -6.00
CA ALA A 150 43.89 -17.78 -5.11
C ALA A 150 42.98 -17.84 -3.87
N TYR A 151 42.49 -19.04 -3.54
CA TYR A 151 41.61 -19.33 -2.41
C TYR A 151 40.22 -18.66 -2.45
N SER A 152 39.82 -18.06 -3.57
CA SER A 152 38.50 -17.42 -3.68
C SER A 152 37.39 -18.35 -4.16
N TYR A 153 37.72 -19.55 -4.63
CA TYR A 153 36.76 -20.57 -5.07
C TYR A 153 37.19 -21.97 -4.64
N SER A 154 36.21 -22.76 -4.20
CA SER A 154 36.38 -24.16 -3.82
C SER A 154 35.15 -24.96 -4.22
N ALA A 155 35.38 -26.11 -4.85
CA ALA A 155 34.34 -27.09 -5.11
C ALA A 155 34.31 -28.08 -3.95
N GLU A 156 33.18 -28.19 -3.27
CA GLU A 156 33.00 -29.07 -2.10
C GLU A 156 32.03 -30.21 -2.42
N TYR A 157 32.56 -31.30 -2.98
CA TYR A 157 31.81 -32.53 -3.23
C TYR A 157 30.63 -32.35 -4.20
N ILE A 158 30.90 -31.64 -5.31
CA ILE A 158 29.96 -31.34 -6.40
C ILE A 158 30.49 -31.89 -7.73
N TYR A 159 29.62 -32.20 -8.68
CA TYR A 159 30.00 -32.74 -10.00
C TYR A 159 30.70 -31.68 -10.88
N PRO A 160 31.55 -32.09 -11.84
CA PRO A 160 32.22 -31.16 -12.75
C PRO A 160 31.26 -30.18 -13.44
N ILE A 161 30.08 -30.64 -13.87
CA ILE A 161 29.09 -29.75 -14.49
C ILE A 161 28.55 -28.71 -13.52
N GLU A 162 28.41 -29.04 -12.24
CA GLU A 162 27.91 -28.14 -11.20
C GLU A 162 28.95 -27.04 -10.91
N VAL A 163 30.24 -27.37 -10.93
CA VAL A 163 31.33 -26.38 -10.86
C VAL A 163 31.25 -25.39 -12.02
N ILE A 164 31.11 -25.90 -13.25
CA ILE A 164 31.00 -25.04 -14.45
C ILE A 164 29.74 -24.18 -14.37
N ALA A 165 28.60 -24.75 -13.97
CA ALA A 165 27.33 -24.05 -13.85
C ALA A 165 27.37 -22.95 -12.77
N GLU A 166 27.97 -23.22 -11.62
CA GLU A 166 28.15 -22.24 -10.55
C GLU A 166 29.01 -21.06 -11.04
N LEU A 167 30.16 -21.34 -11.65
CA LEU A 167 31.03 -20.28 -12.19
C LEU A 167 30.39 -19.52 -13.36
N ALA A 168 29.60 -20.19 -14.20
CA ALA A 168 28.83 -19.54 -15.26
C ALA A 168 27.76 -18.61 -14.67
N SER A 169 27.13 -18.98 -13.55
CA SER A 169 26.08 -18.18 -12.90
C SER A 169 26.59 -16.81 -12.43
N PHE A 170 27.86 -16.72 -11.98
CA PHE A 170 28.47 -15.46 -11.55
C PHE A 170 28.53 -14.39 -12.64
N VAL A 171 28.47 -14.79 -13.91
CA VAL A 171 28.46 -13.90 -15.08
C VAL A 171 27.09 -13.83 -15.76
N GLY A 172 26.03 -14.27 -15.07
CA GLY A 172 24.68 -14.36 -15.63
C GLY A 172 24.60 -15.33 -16.81
N GLY A 173 25.44 -16.36 -16.81
CA GLY A 173 25.49 -17.42 -17.79
C GLY A 173 24.76 -18.70 -17.33
N LYS A 174 24.49 -19.56 -18.29
CA LYS A 174 23.98 -20.92 -18.09
C LYS A 174 24.72 -21.89 -19.01
N VAL A 175 24.82 -23.15 -18.58
CA VAL A 175 25.46 -24.21 -19.35
C VAL A 175 24.39 -24.92 -20.18
N ILE A 176 24.65 -25.07 -21.48
CA ILE A 176 23.80 -25.79 -22.42
C ILE A 176 24.64 -26.73 -23.28
N THR A 177 23.99 -27.66 -23.96
CA THR A 177 24.63 -28.55 -24.94
C THR A 177 24.07 -28.29 -26.33
N ASP A 178 24.91 -28.20 -27.35
CA ASP A 178 24.44 -28.13 -28.74
C ASP A 178 24.21 -29.53 -29.35
N LYS A 179 23.79 -29.57 -30.62
CA LYS A 179 23.55 -30.82 -31.35
C LYS A 179 24.81 -31.58 -31.77
N ASP A 180 25.96 -30.93 -31.68
CA ASP A 180 27.27 -31.46 -32.02
C ASP A 180 28.02 -31.92 -30.75
N ASP A 181 27.29 -32.03 -29.62
CA ASP A 181 27.77 -32.48 -28.31
C ASP A 181 28.83 -31.57 -27.68
N ASN A 182 28.85 -30.29 -28.03
CA ASN A 182 29.70 -29.30 -27.38
C ASN A 182 29.00 -28.69 -26.17
N LEU A 183 29.78 -28.50 -25.09
CA LEU A 183 29.36 -27.69 -23.95
C LEU A 183 29.47 -26.21 -24.33
N ARG A 184 28.40 -25.46 -24.09
CA ARG A 184 28.36 -24.02 -24.33
C ARG A 184 27.88 -23.29 -23.08
N ILE A 185 28.47 -22.13 -22.82
CA ILE A 185 27.93 -21.20 -21.82
C ILE A 185 27.32 -20.01 -22.53
N VAL A 186 26.03 -19.78 -22.33
CA VAL A 186 25.30 -18.66 -22.93
C VAL A 186 24.78 -17.73 -21.86
N LYS A 187 24.66 -16.43 -22.13
CA LYS A 187 24.07 -15.48 -21.20
C LYS A 187 22.55 -15.59 -21.20
N TYR A 188 21.93 -15.29 -20.07
CA TYR A 188 20.49 -15.05 -20.05
C TYR A 188 20.16 -13.82 -20.92
N LYS A 189 19.44 -14.05 -22.02
CA LYS A 189 18.90 -12.98 -22.88
C LYS A 189 17.42 -12.81 -22.53
N TYR A 190 17.13 -11.72 -21.83
CA TYR A 190 15.75 -11.36 -21.42
C TYR A 190 14.99 -10.58 -22.51
N THR A 191 15.66 -10.25 -23.61
CA THR A 191 15.08 -9.60 -24.78
C THR A 191 15.31 -10.46 -26.01
N ALA A 192 14.26 -10.68 -26.81
CA ALA A 192 14.37 -11.37 -28.09
C ALA A 192 15.21 -10.53 -29.05
N THR A 193 16.45 -10.97 -29.31
CA THR A 193 17.35 -10.33 -30.29
C THR A 193 17.34 -11.04 -31.65
N GLY A 194 16.50 -12.06 -31.81
CA GLY A 194 16.37 -12.83 -33.05
C GLY A 194 15.50 -12.12 -34.10
N PRO A 195 15.62 -12.50 -35.38
CA PRO A 195 14.66 -12.08 -36.40
C PRO A 195 13.24 -12.49 -35.96
N ARG A 196 12.25 -11.65 -36.23
CA ARG A 196 10.84 -11.98 -35.98
C ARG A 196 10.46 -13.19 -36.83
N TRP A 197 10.10 -14.29 -36.18
CA TRP A 197 9.46 -15.42 -36.84
C TRP A 197 7.96 -15.15 -36.85
N GLU A 198 7.37 -15.10 -38.03
CA GLU A 198 5.92 -15.05 -38.19
C GLU A 198 5.46 -16.49 -38.38
N ILE A 199 4.76 -17.02 -37.38
CA ILE A 199 4.05 -18.29 -37.47
C ILE A 199 2.60 -17.90 -37.76
N ILE A 200 2.04 -18.37 -38.88
CA ILE A 200 0.64 -18.12 -39.23
C ILE A 200 -0.23 -19.24 -38.67
N ASP A 201 -1.53 -18.99 -38.50
CA ASP A 201 -2.47 -19.95 -37.91
C ASP A 201 -2.44 -21.33 -38.59
N ASP A 202 -2.20 -21.38 -39.91
CA ASP A 202 -2.11 -22.63 -40.67
C ASP A 202 -0.90 -23.51 -40.27
N ASP A 203 0.13 -22.95 -39.63
CA ASP A 203 1.32 -23.66 -39.16
C ASP A 203 1.16 -24.19 -37.71
N ILE A 204 0.09 -23.81 -37.02
CA ILE A 204 -0.11 -24.07 -35.58
C ILE A 204 -1.11 -25.20 -35.36
N ILE A 205 -0.63 -26.34 -34.87
CA ILE A 205 -1.50 -27.49 -34.50
C ILE A 205 -2.22 -27.24 -33.17
N SER A 206 -1.53 -26.62 -32.20
CA SER A 206 -2.09 -26.26 -30.90
C SER A 206 -1.21 -25.22 -30.21
N ILE A 207 -1.83 -24.27 -29.50
CA ILE A 207 -1.15 -23.34 -28.58
C ILE A 207 -1.55 -23.72 -27.16
N ASN A 208 -0.56 -23.87 -26.28
CA ASN A 208 -0.79 -23.98 -24.84
C ASN A 208 0.03 -22.88 -24.15
N GLU A 209 -0.66 -21.98 -23.47
CA GLU A 209 -0.06 -20.93 -22.66
C GLU A 209 -0.26 -21.29 -21.20
N SER A 210 0.83 -21.62 -20.52
CA SER A 210 0.84 -21.81 -19.06
C SER A 210 1.63 -20.66 -18.45
N PRO A 211 0.98 -19.55 -18.05
CA PRO A 211 1.68 -18.46 -17.39
C PRO A 211 2.26 -18.96 -16.06
N GLU A 212 3.59 -19.00 -15.98
CA GLU A 212 4.30 -19.24 -14.73
C GLU A 212 4.53 -17.89 -14.03
N TRP A 213 3.94 -17.76 -12.85
CA TRP A 213 4.17 -16.62 -11.97
C TRP A 213 5.31 -16.97 -11.02
N PRO A 214 6.35 -16.14 -10.88
CA PRO A 214 7.48 -16.44 -9.99
C PRO A 214 7.02 -16.61 -8.54
N GLU A 215 7.47 -17.67 -7.87
CA GLU A 215 7.09 -18.01 -6.48
C GLU A 215 7.72 -17.07 -5.42
N PHE A 216 8.68 -16.22 -5.82
CA PHE A 216 9.34 -15.27 -4.94
C PHE A 216 9.42 -13.89 -5.56
N GLY A 217 8.66 -12.98 -4.98
CA GLY A 217 8.70 -11.56 -5.24
C GLY A 217 7.76 -10.84 -4.28
N ASN A 218 8.24 -10.51 -3.09
CA ASN A 218 7.65 -9.40 -2.35
C ASN A 218 7.96 -8.11 -3.14
N ARG A 219 7.13 -7.86 -4.17
CA ARG A 219 6.96 -6.64 -4.96
C ARG A 219 8.10 -6.27 -5.92
N ILE A 220 7.96 -6.67 -7.18
CA ILE A 220 8.44 -5.86 -8.33
C ILE A 220 7.19 -5.48 -9.14
N ARG A 221 6.80 -4.20 -9.07
CA ARG A 221 5.73 -3.62 -9.89
C ARG A 221 6.35 -3.12 -11.19
N ILE A 222 6.00 -3.75 -12.30
CA ILE A 222 6.23 -3.20 -13.63
C ILE A 222 5.04 -2.29 -13.92
N THR A 223 5.22 -0.98 -13.75
CA THR A 223 4.24 0.01 -14.20
C THR A 223 4.44 0.21 -15.70
N PRO A 224 3.44 -0.07 -16.55
CA PRO A 224 3.52 0.33 -17.94
C PRO A 224 3.64 1.85 -18.01
N THR A 225 4.71 2.35 -18.62
CA THR A 225 4.83 3.77 -19.01
C THR A 225 3.93 4.05 -20.19
N GLY A 226 2.64 4.08 -19.92
CA GLY A 226 1.60 4.64 -20.77
C GLY A 226 0.56 5.26 -19.86
N ASN A 227 0.16 6.51 -20.13
CA ASN A 227 -0.95 7.14 -19.42
C ASN A 227 -2.18 6.21 -19.52
N LEU A 228 -2.50 5.52 -18.44
CA LEU A 228 -3.85 5.02 -18.22
C LEU A 228 -4.70 6.25 -17.93
N ALA A 229 -5.18 6.91 -19.00
CA ALA A 229 -6.25 7.87 -18.88
C ALA A 229 -7.41 7.17 -18.16
N GLY A 230 -7.82 7.67 -17.00
CA GLY A 230 -8.95 7.09 -16.27
C GLY A 230 -9.03 7.43 -14.79
N TYR A 231 -7.92 7.78 -14.12
CA TYR A 231 -8.02 8.22 -12.73
C TYR A 231 -8.53 9.65 -12.63
N GLN A 232 -9.21 9.94 -11.52
CA GLN A 232 -9.48 11.30 -11.05
C GLN A 232 -8.94 11.41 -9.63
N ILE A 233 -8.39 12.56 -9.28
CA ILE A 233 -7.92 12.84 -7.94
C ILE A 233 -8.70 14.02 -7.36
N GLY A 234 -9.21 13.87 -6.14
CA GLY A 234 -9.82 14.93 -5.35
C GLY A 234 -8.98 15.21 -4.11
N LEU A 235 -8.87 16.48 -3.70
CA LEU A 235 -8.14 16.90 -2.50
C LEU A 235 -9.09 17.61 -1.54
N SER A 236 -9.04 17.22 -0.26
CA SER A 236 -9.70 17.93 0.83
C SER A 236 -8.69 18.28 1.92
N ILE A 237 -8.83 19.47 2.47
CA ILE A 237 -8.01 20.01 3.55
C ILE A 237 -8.98 20.39 4.66
N GLU A 238 -8.94 19.68 5.78
CA GLU A 238 -9.90 19.86 6.88
C GLU A 238 -9.76 21.24 7.54
N ASP A 239 -8.52 21.60 7.89
CA ASP A 239 -8.18 22.89 8.50
C ASP A 239 -7.29 23.70 7.54
N GLN A 240 -7.90 24.53 6.70
CA GLN A 240 -7.16 25.38 5.76
C GLN A 240 -6.45 26.56 6.43
N CYS A 241 -6.68 26.81 7.72
CA CYS A 241 -6.16 27.97 8.43
C CYS A 241 -5.13 27.54 9.48
N LEU A 242 -3.87 27.92 9.29
CA LEU A 242 -2.77 27.59 10.21
C LEU A 242 -2.04 28.83 10.73
N PRO A 243 -1.48 28.82 11.95
CA PRO A 243 -0.68 29.91 12.46
C PRO A 243 0.78 29.76 11.99
N ALA A 244 1.51 30.86 11.82
CA ALA A 244 2.92 30.85 11.43
C ALA A 244 3.88 30.47 12.59
N ASN A 245 3.73 29.27 13.17
CA ASN A 245 4.46 28.87 14.38
C ASN A 245 5.44 27.70 14.20
N GLY A 246 5.63 27.21 12.97
CA GLY A 246 6.57 26.12 12.68
C GLY A 246 6.14 24.73 13.15
N SER A 247 4.96 24.57 13.74
CA SER A 247 4.54 23.32 14.41
C SER A 247 3.07 22.94 14.21
N ALA A 248 2.22 23.90 13.85
CA ALA A 248 0.86 23.64 13.49
C ALA A 248 0.78 22.89 12.17
N ARG A 249 -0.29 22.11 12.01
CA ARG A 249 -0.45 21.23 10.87
C ARG A 249 -1.89 21.20 10.38
N ALA A 250 -2.05 21.11 9.07
CA ALA A 250 -3.32 20.84 8.41
C ALA A 250 -3.35 19.37 7.97
N ARG A 251 -4.45 18.68 8.27
CA ARG A 251 -4.71 17.34 7.75
C ARG A 251 -5.23 17.45 6.32
N MET A 252 -4.63 16.68 5.43
CA MET A 252 -4.96 16.67 4.00
C MET A 252 -5.21 15.24 3.55
N VAL A 253 -6.29 15.06 2.81
CA VAL A 253 -6.68 13.76 2.26
C VAL A 253 -6.84 13.93 0.75
N ALA A 254 -6.19 13.07 -0.02
CA ALA A 254 -6.44 12.95 -1.45
C ALA A 254 -7.17 11.64 -1.72
N GLN A 255 -8.25 11.65 -2.49
CA GLN A 255 -8.92 10.43 -2.95
C GLN A 255 -8.64 10.23 -4.43
N VAL A 256 -8.11 9.05 -4.78
CA VAL A 256 -7.97 8.63 -6.17
C VAL A 256 -9.11 7.66 -6.52
N ILE A 257 -9.87 8.00 -7.55
CA ILE A 257 -10.95 7.17 -8.08
C ILE A 257 -10.66 6.78 -9.54
N ASP A 258 -11.19 5.65 -9.99
CA ASP A 258 -11.15 5.22 -11.39
C ASP A 258 -12.28 5.84 -12.24
N SER A 259 -12.35 5.44 -13.50
CA SER A 259 -13.36 5.92 -14.45
C SER A 259 -14.79 5.53 -14.09
N ASP A 260 -14.97 4.53 -13.21
CA ASP A 260 -16.26 4.08 -12.72
C ASP A 260 -16.64 4.78 -11.41
N GLY A 261 -15.79 5.68 -10.90
CA GLY A 261 -16.01 6.43 -9.66
C GLY A 261 -15.67 5.64 -8.40
N VAL A 262 -14.93 4.52 -8.52
CA VAL A 262 -14.55 3.66 -7.41
C VAL A 262 -13.16 4.05 -6.88
N GLY A 263 -13.01 4.14 -5.57
CA GLY A 263 -11.73 4.44 -4.92
C GLY A 263 -10.67 3.37 -5.13
N VAL A 264 -9.48 3.77 -5.57
CA VAL A 264 -8.39 2.84 -5.95
C VAL A 264 -7.27 2.86 -4.93
N ASN A 265 -7.12 1.76 -4.20
CA ASN A 265 -6.04 1.56 -3.22
C ASN A 265 -4.69 1.23 -3.89
N GLU A 266 -3.59 1.43 -3.17
CA GLU A 266 -2.21 1.16 -3.62
C GLU A 266 -1.71 2.01 -4.81
N VAL A 267 -2.30 3.18 -5.01
CA VAL A 267 -1.83 4.22 -5.94
C VAL A 267 -0.86 5.15 -5.21
N ILE A 268 0.25 5.52 -5.87
CA ILE A 268 1.20 6.48 -5.32
C ILE A 268 0.65 7.88 -5.56
N VAL A 269 0.62 8.68 -4.49
CA VAL A 269 0.27 10.10 -4.55
C VAL A 269 1.50 10.91 -4.19
N ASP A 270 1.94 11.73 -5.12
CA ASP A 270 3.02 12.71 -4.95
C ASP A 270 2.43 14.03 -4.44
N TRP A 271 3.02 14.56 -3.38
CA TRP A 271 2.61 15.81 -2.74
C TRP A 271 3.65 16.89 -3.00
N THR A 272 3.20 18.06 -3.42
CA THR A 272 4.05 19.24 -3.59
C THR A 272 3.39 20.47 -2.97
N HIS A 273 4.19 21.48 -2.63
CA HIS A 273 3.69 22.78 -2.20
C HIS A 273 4.62 23.91 -2.66
N ASP A 274 4.09 25.13 -2.75
CA ASP A 274 4.85 26.34 -3.08
C ASP A 274 5.33 27.12 -1.84
N GLY A 275 4.91 26.71 -0.64
CA GLY A 275 5.28 27.33 0.63
C GLY A 275 6.79 27.33 0.88
N SER A 276 7.31 28.46 1.33
CA SER A 276 8.76 28.69 1.50
C SER A 276 9.34 28.03 2.74
N ALA A 277 8.53 27.88 3.79
CA ALA A 277 8.92 27.26 5.07
C ALA A 277 7.99 26.13 5.51
N ALA A 278 6.95 25.82 4.73
CA ALA A 278 6.09 24.68 4.95
C ALA A 278 6.82 23.35 4.66
N THR A 279 6.38 22.26 5.30
CA THR A 279 6.93 20.92 5.05
C THR A 279 5.85 19.85 5.19
N PHE A 280 5.99 18.72 4.50
CA PHE A 280 5.15 17.55 4.76
C PHE A 280 5.70 16.71 5.90
N ARG A 281 4.84 16.33 6.85
CA ARG A 281 5.23 15.51 8.00
C ARG A 281 5.68 14.10 7.58
N ASP A 282 4.91 13.47 6.71
CA ASP A 282 5.08 12.06 6.34
C ASP A 282 5.85 11.91 5.01
N GLY A 283 6.49 12.99 4.56
CA GLY A 283 7.21 13.07 3.29
C GLY A 283 6.33 13.50 2.11
N ALA A 284 6.96 13.67 0.95
CA ALA A 284 6.30 14.10 -0.28
C ALA A 284 5.57 12.97 -1.03
N ILE A 285 5.57 11.75 -0.50
CA ILE A 285 4.97 10.59 -1.16
C ILE A 285 4.11 9.84 -0.16
N SER A 286 2.88 9.53 -0.56
CA SER A 286 2.00 8.64 0.20
C SER A 286 1.38 7.59 -0.72
N VAL A 287 0.71 6.60 -0.15
CA VAL A 287 0.04 5.54 -0.91
C VAL A 287 -1.43 5.49 -0.51
N THR A 288 -2.32 5.41 -1.49
CA THR A 288 -3.76 5.32 -1.24
C THR A 288 -4.11 4.01 -0.54
N ARG A 289 -5.09 4.09 0.37
CA ARG A 289 -5.61 2.97 1.16
C ARG A 289 -7.03 3.29 1.62
N GLN A 290 -7.67 2.32 2.25
CA GLN A 290 -8.90 2.60 2.97
C GLN A 290 -8.60 3.50 4.18
N LEU A 291 -9.33 4.61 4.29
CA LEU A 291 -9.22 5.55 5.40
C LEU A 291 -10.57 5.70 6.09
N LEU A 292 -10.56 5.73 7.42
CA LEU A 292 -11.70 6.18 8.21
C LEU A 292 -11.65 7.71 8.30
N VAL A 293 -12.74 8.36 7.91
CA VAL A 293 -13.00 9.77 8.18
C VAL A 293 -13.97 9.79 9.36
N SER A 294 -13.47 10.20 10.52
CA SER A 294 -14.25 10.26 11.75
C SER A 294 -14.68 11.69 12.06
N ASN A 295 -15.85 11.83 12.68
CA ASN A 295 -16.38 13.10 13.17
C ASN A 295 -16.46 14.22 12.12
N TYR A 296 -16.74 13.87 10.86
CA TYR A 296 -16.91 14.89 9.83
C TYR A 296 -18.24 15.63 10.04
N GLU A 297 -18.16 16.93 10.32
CA GLU A 297 -19.35 17.76 10.47
C GLU A 297 -19.77 18.35 9.12
N THR A 298 -21.05 18.20 8.79
CA THR A 298 -21.66 18.77 7.58
C THR A 298 -23.12 19.13 7.84
N GLU A 299 -23.72 19.92 6.95
CA GLU A 299 -25.13 20.26 7.01
C GLU A 299 -25.94 19.37 6.05
N ALA A 300 -27.11 18.95 6.52
CA ALA A 300 -28.07 18.28 5.66
C ALA A 300 -28.58 19.24 4.57
N THR A 301 -28.72 18.74 3.36
CA THR A 301 -29.33 19.47 2.22
C THR A 301 -30.83 19.20 2.11
N SER A 302 -31.32 18.18 2.82
CA SER A 302 -32.74 17.89 2.99
C SER A 302 -32.99 17.04 4.23
N PHE A 303 -34.25 16.70 4.51
CA PHE A 303 -34.60 15.76 5.59
C PHE A 303 -33.97 14.36 5.49
N TYR A 304 -33.43 13.99 4.33
CA TYR A 304 -32.87 12.65 4.08
C TYR A 304 -31.51 12.70 3.41
N LYS A 305 -30.95 13.87 3.11
CA LYS A 305 -29.74 13.96 2.28
C LYS A 305 -28.70 14.91 2.85
N PHE A 306 -27.45 14.57 2.59
CA PHE A 306 -26.27 15.39 2.83
C PHE A 306 -25.17 15.02 1.85
N ASP A 307 -24.20 15.90 1.69
CA ASP A 307 -23.07 15.71 0.78
C ASP A 307 -21.77 15.59 1.56
N LEU A 308 -20.87 14.74 1.06
CA LEU A 308 -19.53 14.53 1.59
C LEU A 308 -18.47 15.06 0.62
N PRO A 309 -17.25 15.37 1.09
CA PRO A 309 -16.16 15.84 0.22
C PRO A 309 -15.57 14.74 -0.65
N PHE A 310 -15.77 13.47 -0.27
CA PHE A 310 -15.29 12.29 -0.97
C PHE A 310 -16.40 11.29 -1.19
N ILE A 311 -16.23 10.41 -2.17
CA ILE A 311 -17.14 9.29 -2.42
C ILE A 311 -16.87 8.23 -1.34
N PRO A 312 -17.81 7.97 -0.41
CA PRO A 312 -17.61 6.97 0.62
C PRO A 312 -17.75 5.56 0.05
N ALA A 313 -16.95 4.63 0.58
CA ALA A 313 -17.16 3.20 0.38
C ALA A 313 -18.26 2.67 1.32
N VAL A 314 -18.30 3.19 2.55
CA VAL A 314 -19.30 2.83 3.57
C VAL A 314 -19.52 4.01 4.52
N ILE A 315 -20.75 4.17 5.01
CA ILE A 315 -21.08 5.08 6.11
C ILE A 315 -21.18 4.20 7.36
N ASP A 316 -20.30 4.43 8.35
CA ASP A 316 -20.32 3.68 9.60
C ASP A 316 -21.41 4.26 10.53
N HIS A 317 -21.46 5.60 10.72
CA HIS A 317 -22.42 6.25 11.60
C HIS A 317 -22.85 7.65 11.13
N VAL A 318 -24.09 8.04 11.44
CA VAL A 318 -24.61 9.41 11.25
C VAL A 318 -25.38 9.86 12.49
N TYR A 319 -24.95 10.94 13.12
CA TYR A 319 -25.60 11.55 14.28
C TYR A 319 -25.96 13.01 13.99
N THR A 320 -26.98 13.55 14.65
CA THR A 320 -27.16 15.01 14.70
C THR A 320 -26.11 15.61 15.63
N ALA A 321 -25.51 16.75 15.27
CA ALA A 321 -24.49 17.41 16.11
C ALA A 321 -25.01 17.82 17.50
N SER A 322 -26.34 17.99 17.64
CA SER A 322 -27.01 18.24 18.91
C SER A 322 -27.13 16.99 19.81
N ASP A 323 -27.02 15.79 19.26
CA ASP A 323 -27.08 14.52 20.01
C ASP A 323 -25.71 14.13 20.55
N ARG A 324 -25.30 14.81 21.62
CA ARG A 324 -24.00 14.57 22.28
C ARG A 324 -23.85 13.15 22.83
N ALA A 325 -24.97 12.48 23.12
CA ALA A 325 -24.96 11.10 23.62
C ALA A 325 -24.85 10.06 22.49
N ARG A 326 -24.90 10.49 21.22
CA ARG A 326 -24.93 9.60 20.04
C ARG A 326 -26.01 8.52 20.16
N SER A 327 -27.15 8.92 20.72
CA SER A 327 -28.25 8.02 21.06
C SER A 327 -29.01 7.50 19.84
N THR A 328 -29.01 8.26 18.74
CA THR A 328 -29.71 7.92 17.50
C THR A 328 -28.75 7.94 16.32
N ASP A 329 -28.36 6.75 15.85
CA ASP A 329 -27.59 6.57 14.62
C ASP A 329 -28.52 6.43 13.42
N TYR A 330 -28.60 7.47 12.59
CA TYR A 330 -29.45 7.51 11.40
C TYR A 330 -28.93 6.62 10.25
N ALA A 331 -27.66 6.17 10.29
CA ALA A 331 -27.15 5.21 9.32
C ALA A 331 -27.69 3.78 9.58
N SER A 332 -28.06 3.47 10.83
CA SER A 332 -28.51 2.13 11.24
C SER A 332 -29.83 1.70 10.58
N GLY A 333 -30.69 2.65 10.19
CA GLY A 333 -31.91 2.43 9.41
C GLY A 333 -31.67 2.12 7.93
N GLY A 334 -30.41 2.23 7.47
CA GLY A 334 -29.98 2.02 6.09
C GLY A 334 -29.86 3.32 5.29
N TYR A 335 -29.02 3.29 4.27
CA TYR A 335 -28.71 4.45 3.42
C TYR A 335 -28.34 3.99 1.99
N SER A 336 -28.32 4.93 1.05
CA SER A 336 -27.77 4.75 -0.30
C SER A 336 -26.74 5.82 -0.62
N ILE A 337 -25.69 5.43 -1.35
CA ILE A 337 -24.61 6.31 -1.80
C ILE A 337 -24.78 6.54 -3.30
N ASP A 338 -24.83 7.81 -3.73
CA ASP A 338 -24.81 8.23 -5.13
C ASP A 338 -23.72 9.30 -5.32
N GLY A 339 -22.55 8.85 -5.76
CA GLY A 339 -21.34 9.68 -5.73
C GLY A 339 -21.02 10.13 -4.30
N SER A 340 -20.92 11.44 -4.08
CA SER A 340 -20.70 12.04 -2.76
C SER A 340 -21.98 12.36 -1.99
N THR A 341 -23.16 12.17 -2.60
CA THR A 341 -24.45 12.44 -1.95
C THR A 341 -24.97 11.18 -1.26
N ILE A 342 -25.31 11.33 0.02
CA ILE A 342 -25.86 10.25 0.84
C ILE A 342 -27.35 10.47 1.01
N THR A 343 -28.13 9.40 0.85
CA THR A 343 -29.57 9.41 1.15
C THR A 343 -29.87 8.42 2.27
N LEU A 344 -30.33 8.95 3.40
CA LEU A 344 -30.76 8.19 4.57
C LEU A 344 -32.17 7.64 4.38
N THR A 345 -32.44 6.47 4.94
CA THR A 345 -33.81 5.92 5.04
C THR A 345 -34.59 6.63 6.14
N ASP A 346 -33.93 6.92 7.25
CA ASP A 346 -34.51 7.61 8.40
C ASP A 346 -34.50 9.13 8.23
N LYS A 347 -35.55 9.77 8.72
CA LYS A 347 -35.78 11.20 8.58
C LYS A 347 -35.00 11.99 9.64
N LEU A 348 -34.19 12.95 9.21
CA LEU A 348 -33.56 13.93 10.10
C LEU A 348 -34.59 14.89 10.73
N PRO A 349 -34.31 15.47 11.91
CA PRO A 349 -35.24 16.38 12.59
C PRO A 349 -35.58 17.63 11.77
N HIS A 350 -34.57 18.20 11.10
CA HIS A 350 -34.65 19.40 10.28
C HIS A 350 -33.98 19.18 8.92
N CYS A 351 -34.41 19.95 7.91
CA CYS A 351 -33.85 19.84 6.55
C CYS A 351 -32.44 20.39 6.42
N ASP A 352 -32.01 21.16 7.41
CA ASP A 352 -30.72 21.86 7.58
C ASP A 352 -30.03 21.41 8.88
N SER A 353 -30.29 20.17 9.32
CA SER A 353 -29.65 19.65 10.53
C SER A 353 -28.13 19.62 10.36
N SER A 354 -27.38 20.19 11.30
CA SER A 354 -25.96 19.88 11.44
C SER A 354 -25.81 18.43 11.91
N ILE A 355 -24.97 17.67 11.20
CA ILE A 355 -24.76 16.24 11.41
C ILE A 355 -23.27 15.94 11.52
N ILE A 356 -22.96 14.91 12.30
CA ILE A 356 -21.64 14.34 12.46
C ILE A 356 -21.66 12.97 11.80
N VAL A 357 -20.75 12.76 10.84
CA VAL A 357 -20.69 11.55 10.01
C VAL A 357 -19.35 10.85 10.22
N GLU A 358 -19.42 9.52 10.39
CA GLU A 358 -18.25 8.64 10.36
C GLU A 358 -18.37 7.72 9.15
N TYR A 359 -17.38 7.73 8.26
CA TYR A 359 -17.42 6.99 7.00
C TYR A 359 -16.04 6.54 6.55
N LYS A 360 -15.96 5.49 5.74
CA LYS A 360 -14.70 5.04 5.14
C LYS A 360 -14.68 5.41 3.67
N ILE A 361 -13.51 5.82 3.22
CA ILE A 361 -13.20 6.03 1.80
C ILE A 361 -12.19 4.98 1.36
N ASP A 362 -12.38 4.44 0.16
CA ASP A 362 -11.32 3.72 -0.55
C ASP A 362 -10.55 4.72 -1.43
N GLY A 363 -9.30 4.38 -1.75
CA GLY A 363 -8.42 5.23 -2.54
C GLY A 363 -7.91 6.47 -1.82
N GLY A 364 -7.96 6.50 -0.48
CA GLY A 364 -7.56 7.65 0.32
C GLY A 364 -6.06 7.67 0.63
N ALA A 365 -5.38 8.77 0.30
CA ALA A 365 -4.02 9.09 0.65
C ALA A 365 -4.00 10.23 1.69
N LEU A 366 -3.33 10.02 2.83
CA LEU A 366 -3.27 10.97 3.93
C LEU A 366 -1.89 11.63 4.01
N ASN A 367 -1.87 12.94 4.21
CA ASN A 367 -0.65 13.67 4.56
C ASN A 367 -0.97 14.85 5.51
N TYR A 368 0.07 15.45 6.08
CA TYR A 368 -0.03 16.63 6.93
C TYR A 368 0.94 17.70 6.44
N LEU A 369 0.43 18.90 6.15
CA LEU A 369 1.26 20.07 5.91
C LEU A 369 1.57 20.72 7.25
N ILE A 370 2.84 20.88 7.59
CA ILE A 370 3.30 21.64 8.75
C ILE A 370 3.59 23.08 8.29
N SER A 371 2.95 24.05 8.93
CA SER A 371 3.16 25.48 8.66
C SER A 371 4.60 25.90 8.97
N GLY A 372 5.14 26.82 8.18
CA GLY A 372 6.40 27.51 8.49
C GLY A 372 6.26 28.54 9.62
N THR A 373 7.26 29.43 9.73
CA THR A 373 7.26 30.56 10.68
C THR A 373 6.92 31.90 10.02
N SER A 374 6.54 31.90 8.75
CA SER A 374 6.17 33.07 7.95
C SER A 374 4.68 33.04 7.60
N SER A 375 4.07 34.22 7.52
CA SER A 375 2.74 34.39 6.93
C SER A 375 2.84 34.20 5.41
N GLU A 376 2.07 33.25 4.88
CA GLU A 376 2.02 32.90 3.46
C GLU A 376 0.74 32.11 3.13
N ASP A 377 0.27 32.18 1.90
CA ASP A 377 -0.78 31.28 1.39
C ASP A 377 -0.06 30.15 0.63
N VAL A 378 -0.20 28.92 1.11
CA VAL A 378 0.50 27.74 0.59
C VAL A 378 -0.44 26.94 -0.30
N THR A 379 -0.15 26.89 -1.59
CA THR A 379 -0.80 25.98 -2.53
C THR A 379 -0.20 24.59 -2.34
N VAL A 380 -1.04 23.61 -2.03
CA VAL A 380 -0.68 22.19 -1.97
C VAL A 380 -1.27 21.49 -3.18
N THR A 381 -0.47 20.65 -3.83
CA THR A 381 -0.88 19.82 -4.95
C THR A 381 -0.67 18.35 -4.59
N ALA A 382 -1.70 17.54 -4.77
CA ALA A 382 -1.63 16.08 -4.78
C ALA A 382 -1.70 15.61 -6.24
N SER A 383 -0.78 14.76 -6.67
CA SER A 383 -0.75 14.23 -8.03
C SER A 383 -0.62 12.71 -8.06
N ALA A 384 -1.31 12.09 -9.02
CA ALA A 384 -1.28 10.64 -9.25
C ALA A 384 -1.49 10.37 -10.74
N ASP A 385 -0.55 9.62 -11.35
CA ASP A 385 -0.61 9.19 -12.76
C ASP A 385 -0.95 10.31 -13.79
N GLY A 386 -0.47 11.53 -13.52
CA GLY A 386 -0.62 12.69 -14.41
C GLY A 386 -1.85 13.57 -14.15
N GLU A 387 -2.72 13.17 -13.23
CA GLU A 387 -3.82 14.00 -12.73
C GLU A 387 -3.40 14.71 -11.44
N GLU A 388 -3.93 15.92 -11.22
CA GLU A 388 -3.57 16.76 -10.08
C GLU A 388 -4.80 17.41 -9.45
N ALA A 389 -4.81 17.49 -8.12
CA ALA A 389 -5.76 18.27 -7.35
C ALA A 389 -5.01 19.27 -6.47
N THR A 390 -5.52 20.49 -6.39
CA THR A 390 -4.88 21.58 -5.64
C THR A 390 -5.81 22.14 -4.57
N GLY A 391 -5.21 22.62 -3.49
CA GLY A 391 -5.89 23.28 -2.38
C GLY A 391 -4.96 24.31 -1.75
N ILE A 392 -5.53 25.26 -1.01
CA ILE A 392 -4.75 26.34 -0.37
C ILE A 392 -4.84 26.20 1.14
N VAL A 393 -3.67 26.29 1.80
CA VAL A 393 -3.55 26.45 3.25
C VAL A 393 -3.09 27.87 3.53
N TYR A 394 -3.92 28.63 4.22
CA TYR A 394 -3.67 29.99 4.63
C TYR A 394 -2.87 30.00 5.94
N VAL A 395 -1.65 30.54 5.90
CA VAL A 395 -0.76 30.64 7.07
C VAL A 395 -0.68 32.09 7.55
N ASP A 396 -1.17 32.35 8.75
CA ASP A 396 -1.28 33.68 9.38
C ASP A 396 -1.97 34.74 8.46
N ASN A 397 -3.06 34.35 7.78
CA ASN A 397 -3.89 35.22 6.91
C ASN A 397 -5.24 35.62 7.54
N PRO A 398 -5.32 36.70 8.35
CA PRO A 398 -6.52 37.05 9.10
C PRO A 398 -7.71 37.51 8.24
N CYS A 399 -7.48 37.79 6.95
CA CYS A 399 -8.53 38.18 6.02
C CYS A 399 -9.38 36.99 5.58
N THR A 400 -8.74 35.85 5.29
CA THR A 400 -9.42 34.63 4.87
C THR A 400 -9.82 33.76 6.05
N CYS A 401 -9.03 33.80 7.13
CA CYS A 401 -9.24 33.02 8.34
C CYS A 401 -9.47 33.96 9.54
N PRO A 402 -10.70 34.52 9.67
CA PRO A 402 -11.04 35.42 10.76
C PRO A 402 -11.08 34.68 12.10
N ILE A 403 -10.99 35.44 13.20
CA ILE A 403 -11.15 34.91 14.56
C ILE A 403 -12.56 34.34 14.71
N THR A 404 -12.68 33.09 15.14
CA THR A 404 -13.96 32.51 15.56
C THR A 404 -14.08 32.62 17.07
N ILE A 405 -15.31 32.82 17.54
CA ILE A 405 -15.62 33.02 18.94
C ILE A 405 -16.83 32.16 19.25
N SER A 406 -16.71 31.38 20.30
CA SER A 406 -17.78 30.60 20.89
C SER A 406 -18.02 31.07 22.32
N LEU A 407 -19.27 30.97 22.73
CA LEU A 407 -19.69 31.12 24.10
C LEU A 407 -20.33 29.77 24.49
N GLU A 408 -20.17 29.37 25.74
CA GLU A 408 -20.83 28.16 26.25
C GLU A 408 -21.35 28.45 27.65
N ALA A 409 -22.62 28.17 27.89
CA ALA A 409 -23.28 28.36 29.17
C ALA A 409 -23.46 27.04 29.93
N ALA A 410 -23.03 27.01 31.20
CA ALA A 410 -23.13 25.84 32.07
C ALA A 410 -23.64 26.25 33.49
N PRO A 411 -24.84 25.81 33.90
CA PRO A 411 -25.86 25.15 33.07
C PRO A 411 -26.45 26.12 32.04
N SER A 412 -26.88 25.61 30.89
CA SER A 412 -27.49 26.42 29.81
C SER A 412 -28.90 26.92 30.16
N THR A 413 -29.48 26.37 31.24
CA THR A 413 -30.79 26.69 31.79
C THR A 413 -30.63 26.89 33.30
N PHE A 414 -31.08 28.03 33.83
CA PHE A 414 -30.91 28.37 35.23
C PHE A 414 -32.05 29.26 35.75
N TYR A 415 -32.20 29.30 37.08
CA TYR A 415 -33.25 30.03 37.79
C TYR A 415 -32.72 31.33 38.42
N ARG A 416 -33.63 32.10 39.03
CA ARG A 416 -33.31 33.34 39.74
C ARG A 416 -32.27 33.10 40.85
N TYR A 417 -31.30 34.00 40.93
CA TYR A 417 -30.16 33.96 41.86
C TYR A 417 -29.24 32.75 41.71
N GLU A 418 -29.50 31.87 40.74
CA GLU A 418 -28.52 30.90 40.33
C GLU A 418 -27.46 31.57 39.46
N VAL A 419 -26.32 30.91 39.43
CA VAL A 419 -25.15 31.41 38.75
C VAL A 419 -24.83 30.46 37.61
N CYS A 420 -24.76 31.02 36.41
CA CYS A 420 -24.37 30.31 35.20
C CYS A 420 -22.90 30.65 34.91
N GLN A 421 -22.09 29.63 34.67
CA GLN A 421 -20.74 29.78 34.15
C GLN A 421 -20.80 29.99 32.65
N LEU A 422 -20.08 31.00 32.18
CA LEU A 422 -19.98 31.34 30.76
C LEU A 422 -18.53 31.16 30.33
N LEU A 423 -18.27 30.12 29.55
CA LEU A 423 -16.98 29.89 28.92
C LEU A 423 -16.95 30.64 27.60
N VAL A 424 -16.16 31.70 27.52
CA VAL A 424 -15.84 32.35 26.25
C VAL A 424 -14.57 31.71 25.72
N TYR A 425 -14.60 31.24 24.48
CA TYR A 425 -13.44 30.71 23.81
C TYR A 425 -13.31 31.39 22.45
N ALA A 426 -12.14 31.94 22.17
CA ALA A 426 -11.82 32.44 20.85
C ALA A 426 -10.65 31.63 20.30
N GLU A 427 -10.72 31.35 19.01
CA GLU A 427 -9.64 30.76 18.27
C GLU A 427 -9.38 31.54 16.99
N GLU A 428 -8.12 31.56 16.61
CA GLU A 428 -7.68 32.13 15.34
C GLU A 428 -7.25 30.96 14.47
N GLN A 429 -6.21 31.15 13.68
CA GLN A 429 -5.56 30.09 12.93
C GLN A 429 -4.78 29.13 13.86
N GLY A 430 -4.97 29.25 15.17
CA GLY A 430 -4.25 28.59 16.24
C GLY A 430 -4.82 29.06 17.58
N PRO A 431 -4.23 28.64 18.71
CA PRO A 431 -4.64 29.17 20.01
C PRO A 431 -4.39 30.68 20.03
N VAL A 432 -5.36 31.45 20.51
CA VAL A 432 -5.16 32.87 20.77
C VAL A 432 -4.00 33.01 21.75
N THR A 433 -2.91 33.61 21.28
CA THR A 433 -1.73 33.87 22.12
C THR A 433 -2.05 35.02 23.07
N ASP A 434 -1.71 34.79 24.34
CA ASP A 434 -2.18 35.48 25.55
C ASP A 434 -2.30 37.01 25.42
N GLY A 435 -3.45 37.59 25.81
CA GLY A 435 -3.62 39.04 25.98
C GLY A 435 -4.67 39.75 25.12
N LYS A 436 -5.33 39.06 24.17
CA LYS A 436 -6.49 39.62 23.47
C LYS A 436 -7.65 39.84 24.44
N ARG A 437 -8.44 40.88 24.17
CA ARG A 437 -9.52 41.30 25.05
C ARG A 437 -10.87 40.87 24.49
N VAL A 438 -11.69 40.29 25.35
CA VAL A 438 -13.09 40.01 25.07
C VAL A 438 -13.96 40.95 25.90
N TYR A 439 -14.86 41.62 25.21
CA TYR A 439 -15.96 42.37 25.76
C TYR A 439 -17.17 41.47 25.84
N MET A 440 -17.82 41.45 26.99
CA MET A 440 -19.08 40.75 27.16
C MET A 440 -20.16 41.75 27.55
N SER A 441 -21.32 41.61 26.93
CA SER A 441 -22.48 42.46 27.19
C SER A 441 -23.72 41.61 27.38
N ILE A 442 -24.74 42.19 27.98
CA ILE A 442 -26.07 41.59 28.07
C ILE A 442 -26.91 42.19 26.95
N GLY A 443 -27.35 41.37 26.00
CA GLY A 443 -28.18 41.78 24.86
C GLY A 443 -29.67 41.80 25.20
N GLY A 444 -30.43 42.73 24.59
CA GLY A 444 -31.88 42.84 24.72
C GLY A 444 -32.36 44.26 25.04
N ALA A 445 -33.38 44.74 24.33
CA ALA A 445 -33.77 46.16 24.30
C ALA A 445 -34.63 46.64 25.49
N THR A 446 -34.86 45.85 26.54
CA THR A 446 -35.87 46.27 27.54
C THR A 446 -35.61 45.96 29.01
N TYR A 447 -34.88 44.91 29.41
CA TYR A 447 -34.57 44.68 30.84
C TYR A 447 -33.26 43.89 31.00
N GLN A 448 -32.32 44.39 31.82
CA GLN A 448 -31.13 43.63 32.24
C GLN A 448 -31.57 42.53 33.21
N LYS A 449 -31.77 41.30 32.71
CA LYS A 449 -32.25 40.14 33.48
C LYS A 449 -31.19 39.46 34.36
N GLY A 450 -30.04 40.11 34.53
CA GLY A 450 -28.93 39.62 35.34
C GLY A 450 -27.72 40.54 35.30
N ALA A 451 -26.61 40.07 35.88
CA ALA A 451 -25.33 40.77 35.89
C ALA A 451 -24.18 39.82 35.52
N LEU A 452 -23.21 40.33 34.77
CA LEU A 452 -21.96 39.64 34.49
C LEU A 452 -20.92 39.97 35.57
N SER A 453 -20.03 39.02 35.86
CA SER A 453 -18.92 39.26 36.79
C SER A 453 -17.86 40.21 36.24
N TRP A 454 -17.80 40.35 34.91
CA TRP A 454 -16.98 41.33 34.19
C TRP A 454 -17.57 41.65 32.82
N ASP A 455 -17.32 42.87 32.33
CA ASP A 455 -17.69 43.31 30.97
C ASP A 455 -16.50 43.27 30.00
N LEU A 456 -15.27 43.16 30.54
CA LEU A 456 -14.03 43.07 29.79
C LEU A 456 -13.05 42.12 30.49
N ALA A 457 -12.55 41.13 29.77
CA ALA A 457 -11.50 40.25 30.26
C ALA A 457 -10.41 40.04 29.21
N LYS A 458 -9.24 39.61 29.65
CA LYS A 458 -8.21 39.07 28.77
C LYS A 458 -8.47 37.57 28.60
N LEU A 459 -8.38 37.09 27.37
CA LEU A 459 -8.31 35.66 27.08
C LEU A 459 -6.97 35.14 27.59
N GLY A 460 -7.02 33.99 28.26
CA GLY A 460 -5.87 33.30 28.84
C GLY A 460 -6.12 31.80 28.86
N THR A 461 -5.92 31.15 30.01
CA THR A 461 -6.15 29.71 30.15
C THR A 461 -7.29 29.39 31.11
N VAL A 462 -8.11 28.39 30.77
CA VAL A 462 -9.24 27.92 31.59
C VAL A 462 -9.18 26.41 31.69
N ARG A 463 -9.37 25.87 32.89
CA ARG A 463 -9.40 24.42 33.11
C ARG A 463 -10.77 23.86 32.67
N MET A 464 -10.72 22.86 31.79
CA MET A 464 -11.86 22.03 31.40
C MET A 464 -11.76 20.67 32.08
N GLN A 465 -12.91 20.16 32.51
CA GLN A 465 -13.03 18.84 33.10
C GLN A 465 -14.12 18.05 32.37
N TYR A 466 -13.85 16.77 32.17
CA TYR A 466 -14.80 15.83 31.59
C TYR A 466 -15.36 16.23 30.21
N GLU A 467 -14.50 16.76 29.33
CA GLU A 467 -14.89 16.90 27.93
C GLU A 467 -15.01 15.53 27.27
N SER A 468 -16.18 15.21 26.74
CA SER A 468 -16.43 13.96 26.02
C SER A 468 -15.69 13.93 24.68
N SER A 469 -15.01 12.82 24.41
CA SER A 469 -14.30 12.55 23.16
C SER A 469 -14.38 11.05 22.82
N THR A 470 -13.86 10.64 21.68
CA THR A 470 -13.82 9.23 21.25
C THR A 470 -12.44 8.88 20.70
N ILE A 471 -12.02 7.64 20.92
CA ILE A 471 -10.77 7.13 20.33
C ILE A 471 -10.91 7.01 18.80
N SER A 472 -10.07 7.75 18.06
CA SER A 472 -9.83 7.52 16.63
C SER A 472 -8.53 6.74 16.43
N SER A 473 -8.55 5.78 15.50
CA SER A 473 -7.37 5.00 15.11
C SER A 473 -7.07 5.27 13.64
N ASP A 474 -6.40 6.39 13.36
CA ASP A 474 -6.18 6.84 11.98
C ASP A 474 -4.88 6.28 11.37
N ILE A 475 -4.01 5.64 12.18
CA ILE A 475 -2.71 5.10 11.75
C ILE A 475 -2.43 3.78 12.48
N SER A 476 -2.02 2.74 11.74
CA SER A 476 -1.64 1.43 12.31
C SER A 476 -0.56 1.61 13.40
N GLY A 477 -0.97 1.39 14.67
CA GLY A 477 -0.10 1.46 15.84
C GLY A 477 -0.16 2.74 16.68
N LEU A 478 -0.91 3.78 16.29
CA LEU A 478 -1.12 4.99 17.09
C LEU A 478 -2.60 5.19 17.41
N VAL A 479 -2.91 5.32 18.71
CA VAL A 479 -4.27 5.54 19.21
C VAL A 479 -4.40 7.00 19.62
N GLN A 480 -5.41 7.72 19.12
CA GLN A 480 -5.53 9.17 19.29
C GLN A 480 -6.98 9.58 19.60
N CYS A 481 -7.18 10.83 20.05
CA CYS A 481 -8.49 11.46 20.15
C CYS A 481 -8.38 12.98 19.96
N ASN A 482 -9.49 13.63 19.58
CA ASN A 482 -9.57 15.09 19.40
C ASN A 482 -10.46 15.72 20.47
N VAL A 483 -10.09 16.91 20.94
CA VAL A 483 -10.96 17.78 21.74
C VAL A 483 -11.43 18.99 20.93
N SER A 484 -12.44 19.70 21.41
CA SER A 484 -13.07 20.84 20.73
C SER A 484 -12.21 22.11 20.75
N LYS A 485 -11.37 22.30 21.77
CA LYS A 485 -10.62 23.57 22.01
C LYS A 485 -9.12 23.34 22.11
N TYR A 486 -8.30 24.32 21.73
CA TYR A 486 -6.83 24.20 21.77
C TYR A 486 -6.30 23.93 23.18
N ILE A 487 -5.38 22.96 23.26
CA ILE A 487 -4.81 22.47 24.51
C ILE A 487 -3.57 23.30 24.87
N SER A 488 -3.59 23.92 26.07
CA SER A 488 -2.40 24.44 26.73
C SER A 488 -1.64 23.35 27.49
N SER A 489 -2.38 22.47 28.17
CA SER A 489 -1.83 21.29 28.86
C SER A 489 -2.92 20.26 29.10
N VAL A 490 -2.58 18.97 29.11
CA VAL A 490 -3.52 17.89 29.49
C VAL A 490 -3.22 17.45 30.91
N THR A 491 -4.26 17.35 31.73
CA THR A 491 -4.16 16.81 33.09
C THR A 491 -4.32 15.29 33.06
N ALA A 492 -5.38 14.80 32.41
CA ALA A 492 -5.64 13.38 32.28
C ALA A 492 -6.65 13.07 31.15
N VAL A 493 -6.62 11.83 30.68
CA VAL A 493 -7.62 11.24 29.77
C VAL A 493 -8.07 9.92 30.37
N TYR A 494 -9.37 9.72 30.52
CA TYR A 494 -9.96 8.50 31.07
C TYR A 494 -10.97 7.89 30.10
N LEU A 495 -11.28 6.60 30.27
CA LEU A 495 -12.46 6.02 29.64
C LEU A 495 -13.72 6.55 30.34
N ASP A 496 -14.79 6.72 29.58
CA ASP A 496 -16.13 7.00 30.12
C ASP A 496 -16.77 5.68 30.58
N ASP A 497 -17.35 5.65 31.78
CA ASP A 497 -18.11 4.49 32.29
C ASP A 497 -19.52 4.37 31.69
N GLY A 498 -19.92 5.31 30.83
CA GLY A 498 -21.24 5.42 30.21
C GLY A 498 -22.22 6.30 31.00
N ASN A 499 -21.82 6.80 32.17
CA ASN A 499 -22.56 7.77 32.96
C ASN A 499 -21.87 9.15 33.00
N GLY A 500 -20.80 9.34 32.24
CA GLY A 500 -20.00 10.57 32.26
C GLY A 500 -19.02 10.62 33.43
N GLU A 501 -18.66 9.48 34.02
CA GLU A 501 -17.67 9.39 35.09
C GLU A 501 -16.38 8.70 34.61
N PRO A 502 -15.20 9.17 35.06
CA PRO A 502 -13.92 8.62 34.62
C PRO A 502 -13.67 7.22 35.20
N THR A 503 -13.26 6.29 34.34
CA THR A 503 -12.83 4.94 34.73
C THR A 503 -11.46 4.56 34.14
N GLY A 504 -10.78 3.63 34.80
CA GLY A 504 -9.48 3.10 34.38
C GLY A 504 -8.28 4.00 34.70
N SER A 505 -7.14 3.70 34.06
CA SER A 505 -5.90 4.46 34.19
C SER A 505 -5.86 5.66 33.24
N ASN A 506 -5.10 6.69 33.60
CA ASN A 506 -4.85 7.83 32.71
C ASN A 506 -4.19 7.35 31.40
N LEU A 507 -4.86 7.61 30.27
CA LEU A 507 -4.45 7.18 28.94
C LEU A 507 -3.56 8.20 28.21
N TYR A 508 -3.39 9.40 28.75
CA TYR A 508 -2.63 10.48 28.11
C TYR A 508 -1.16 10.12 27.85
N SER A 509 -0.67 10.34 26.62
CA SER A 509 0.74 10.20 26.23
C SER A 509 1.36 11.54 25.83
N SER A 510 0.80 12.20 24.83
CA SER A 510 1.25 13.51 24.32
C SER A 510 0.10 14.25 23.65
N HIS A 511 0.27 15.53 23.32
CA HIS A 511 -0.72 16.28 22.54
C HIS A 511 -0.04 17.25 21.55
N SER A 512 -0.79 17.66 20.53
CA SER A 512 -0.41 18.69 19.57
C SER A 512 -1.67 19.36 19.03
N GLY A 513 -1.83 20.66 19.31
CA GLY A 513 -3.04 21.40 18.97
C GLY A 513 -4.24 20.91 19.78
N LYS A 514 -5.26 20.39 19.08
CA LYS A 514 -6.46 19.76 19.66
C LYS A 514 -6.37 18.22 19.71
N LEU A 515 -5.33 17.63 19.12
CA LEU A 515 -5.15 16.18 19.06
C LEU A 515 -4.35 15.69 20.27
N ILE A 516 -4.85 14.62 20.89
CA ILE A 516 -4.18 13.90 21.98
C ILE A 516 -3.79 12.51 21.48
N THR A 517 -2.54 12.13 21.75
CA THR A 517 -2.06 10.76 21.55
C THR A 517 -2.19 9.99 22.86
N LEU A 518 -2.68 8.76 22.75
CA LEU A 518 -3.01 7.89 23.87
C LEU A 518 -1.97 6.76 24.00
N THR A 519 -1.82 6.23 25.20
CA THR A 519 -0.92 5.10 25.51
C THR A 519 -1.50 3.75 25.08
N SER A 520 -2.83 3.64 25.04
CA SER A 520 -3.58 2.45 24.63
C SER A 520 -5.05 2.82 24.38
N GLY A 521 -5.80 1.90 23.77
CA GLY A 521 -7.25 1.99 23.61
C GLY A 521 -7.75 1.37 22.31
N THR A 522 -9.07 1.21 22.20
CA THR A 522 -9.74 0.64 21.03
C THR A 522 -10.53 1.72 20.31
N ALA A 523 -10.48 1.76 18.98
CA ALA A 523 -11.25 2.72 18.18
C ALA A 523 -12.75 2.66 18.54
N GLY A 524 -13.36 3.83 18.70
CA GLY A 524 -14.77 3.99 19.07
C GLY A 524 -15.07 4.02 20.58
N GLU A 525 -14.10 3.74 21.46
CA GLU A 525 -14.30 3.88 22.91
C GLU A 525 -14.50 5.36 23.29
N ALA A 526 -15.48 5.62 24.17
CA ALA A 526 -15.77 6.95 24.71
C ALA A 526 -14.74 7.35 25.79
N LEU A 527 -14.35 8.62 25.76
CA LEU A 527 -13.33 9.21 26.62
C LEU A 527 -13.84 10.45 27.33
N LEU A 528 -13.27 10.71 28.50
CA LEU A 528 -13.39 11.96 29.23
C LEU A 528 -12.01 12.61 29.37
N VAL A 529 -11.90 13.87 28.95
CA VAL A 529 -10.63 14.60 28.89
C VAL A 529 -10.63 15.77 29.87
N ASP A 530 -9.62 15.78 30.75
CA ASP A 530 -9.31 16.90 31.64
C ASP A 530 -8.10 17.66 31.11
N TYR A 531 -8.30 18.91 30.69
CA TYR A 531 -7.23 19.70 30.09
C TYR A 531 -7.41 21.21 30.33
N THR A 532 -6.36 21.96 30.10
CA THR A 532 -6.38 23.43 30.17
C THR A 532 -6.52 23.97 28.76
N ILE A 533 -7.60 24.71 28.51
CA ILE A 533 -7.88 25.41 27.26
C ILE A 533 -6.95 26.63 27.15
N GLN A 534 -6.42 26.91 25.96
CA GLN A 534 -5.73 28.16 25.64
C GLN A 534 -6.65 29.09 24.84
N GLY A 535 -6.67 30.39 25.16
CA GLY A 535 -7.50 31.38 24.46
C GLY A 535 -8.92 31.51 25.01
N ALA A 536 -9.12 31.14 26.27
CA ALA A 536 -10.44 31.16 26.92
C ALA A 536 -10.50 32.15 28.10
N ALA A 537 -11.71 32.57 28.44
CA ALA A 537 -12.01 33.31 29.66
C ALA A 537 -13.32 32.80 30.28
N LEU A 538 -13.37 32.74 31.61
CA LEU A 538 -14.57 32.34 32.34
C LEU A 538 -15.27 33.58 32.89
N ASN A 539 -16.54 33.76 32.55
CA ASN A 539 -17.44 34.73 33.19
C ASN A 539 -18.51 34.00 33.99
N TRP A 540 -19.20 34.76 34.82
CA TRP A 540 -20.30 34.28 35.64
C TRP A 540 -21.48 35.22 35.40
N PHE A 541 -22.62 34.66 35.04
CA PHE A 541 -23.87 35.39 34.92
C PHE A 541 -24.76 35.06 36.11
N ILE A 542 -25.24 36.10 36.79
CA ILE A 542 -26.13 35.98 37.94
C ILE A 542 -27.53 36.47 37.52
N ALA A 543 -28.50 35.57 37.52
CA ALA A 543 -29.89 35.88 37.17
C ALA A 543 -30.57 36.74 38.24
N THR A 544 -31.28 37.79 37.82
CA THR A 544 -32.01 38.69 38.75
C THR A 544 -33.53 38.58 38.69
N GLU A 545 -34.10 37.91 37.68
CA GLU A 545 -35.55 37.75 37.48
C GLU A 545 -36.06 36.31 37.62
N ASP A 546 -37.34 36.16 38.00
CA ASP A 546 -38.05 34.88 38.15
C ASP A 546 -38.43 34.29 36.78
N ASN A 547 -37.50 33.70 36.04
CA ASN A 547 -37.78 32.98 34.81
C ASN A 547 -36.70 31.95 34.48
N VAL A 548 -37.05 30.94 33.68
CA VAL A 548 -36.07 30.07 33.03
C VAL A 548 -35.38 30.90 31.94
N ILE A 549 -34.10 31.14 32.13
CA ILE A 549 -33.26 31.90 31.20
C ILE A 549 -32.47 30.92 30.33
N THR A 550 -32.63 31.01 29.02
CA THR A 550 -31.74 30.36 28.04
C THR A 550 -30.78 31.41 27.50
N ALA A 551 -29.47 31.15 27.57
CA ALA A 551 -28.46 31.99 26.95
C ALA A 551 -28.51 31.78 25.43
N ALA A 552 -28.81 32.84 24.68
CA ALA A 552 -28.56 32.90 23.24
C ALA A 552 -27.34 33.79 23.00
N GLU A 553 -26.50 33.40 22.05
CA GLU A 553 -25.14 33.89 21.91
C GLU A 553 -25.00 34.63 20.58
N SER A 554 -24.35 35.79 20.60
CA SER A 554 -23.88 36.42 19.37
C SER A 554 -22.46 36.91 19.59
N ALA A 555 -21.55 36.49 18.73
CA ALA A 555 -20.17 36.95 18.74
C ALA A 555 -19.86 37.74 17.47
N THR A 556 -19.12 38.83 17.61
CA THR A 556 -18.66 39.64 16.47
C THR A 556 -17.22 40.09 16.70
N VAL A 557 -16.41 39.98 15.67
CA VAL A 557 -15.03 40.49 15.66
C VAL A 557 -15.05 41.92 15.13
N ILE A 558 -14.56 42.88 15.91
CA ILE A 558 -14.35 44.26 15.46
C ILE A 558 -12.86 44.58 15.66
N GLY A 559 -12.07 44.47 14.58
CA GLY A 559 -10.62 44.69 14.65
C GLY A 559 -9.91 43.65 15.52
N GLN A 560 -9.23 44.06 16.60
CA GLN A 560 -8.58 43.17 17.58
C GLN A 560 -9.46 42.86 18.81
N GLU A 561 -10.69 43.36 18.82
CA GLU A 561 -11.60 43.24 19.95
C GLU A 561 -12.71 42.23 19.64
N VAL A 562 -12.97 41.36 20.60
CA VAL A 562 -14.02 40.34 20.53
C VAL A 562 -15.22 40.84 21.33
N VAL A 563 -16.42 40.84 20.74
CA VAL A 563 -17.66 41.20 21.44
C VAL A 563 -18.58 39.99 21.52
N CYS A 564 -19.00 39.62 22.73
CA CYS A 564 -20.00 38.58 22.99
C CYS A 564 -21.22 39.20 23.66
N ALA A 565 -22.42 38.75 23.29
CA ALA A 565 -23.65 39.11 23.98
C ALA A 565 -24.34 37.86 24.53
N VAL A 566 -24.76 37.93 25.80
CA VAL A 566 -25.70 36.98 26.40
C VAL A 566 -27.10 37.55 26.20
N ILE A 567 -27.95 36.84 25.47
CA ILE A 567 -29.35 37.22 25.26
C ILE A 567 -30.21 36.31 26.13
N PRO A 568 -30.65 36.79 27.31
CA PRO A 568 -31.53 36.01 28.17
C PRO A 568 -32.94 35.92 27.58
N THR A 569 -33.33 34.73 27.13
CA THR A 569 -34.69 34.47 26.65
C THR A 569 -35.55 33.83 27.74
N THR A 570 -36.81 34.22 27.79
CA THR A 570 -37.81 33.65 28.71
C THR A 570 -38.47 32.46 28.05
N ASN A 571 -38.42 31.28 28.69
CA ASN A 571 -39.17 30.12 28.21
C ASN A 571 -40.67 30.33 28.50
N GLU A 572 -41.45 30.80 27.53
CA GLU A 572 -42.92 30.89 27.63
C GLU A 572 -43.56 29.50 27.52
N LYS A 573 -43.31 28.63 28.51
CA LYS A 573 -44.12 27.44 28.75
C LYS A 573 -44.50 27.39 30.22
N SER A 574 -45.64 28.01 30.52
CA SER A 574 -46.45 27.77 31.73
C SER A 574 -47.80 27.21 31.32
#